data_AF-A0AAN7HQH7-F1
#
_entry.id   AF-A0AAN7HQH7-F1
#
_cell.length_a   1.000
_cell.length_b   1.000
_cell.length_c   1.000
_cell.angle_alpha   90.00
_cell.angle_beta   90.00
_cell.angle_gamma   90.00
#
_symmetry.space_group_name_H-M   'P 1'
#
loop_
_entity.id
_entity.type
_entity.pdbx_description
1 polymer ?
#
loop_
_entity_poly.entity_id
_entity_poly.type
_entity_poly.pdbx_seq_one_letter_code
_entity_poly.pdbx_strand_id
1 'polypeptide(L)'
;MTYIDELYRQLGNATVDIRAAKVDLHATHWVGSAFRELNDDGEEGDDVGPTVWGKERTSAALATGSACIAMMETGTFNFQPSDLSSVFALCSADSLYIASAVLSDPAQVNSQQAGIIRVTGNICRAGMALMVPPKSPVMRDYEVDDCYLYQHHVFNGVFDDSFGGTSLQLTLTGWEQPLNIDTSGGIDVEAYYLETVISVYGRDKWIADLDILESYRSDRLLQTFLAHQSCACACSSSPAVTEAHARAKPTDGEVKMPLRLISVGNFAEIIVAHSEPGIVTASGKWQARLAATSICIAKG
;
A
#
# COMPACT_ATOMS: atom_id res chain seq x y z
N MET A 1 19.79 9.88 16.86
CA MET A 1 18.55 9.12 17.12
C MET A 1 18.75 7.75 16.48
N THR A 2 18.46 6.63 17.15
CA THR A 2 18.75 5.29 16.59
C THR A 2 17.59 4.81 15.71
N TYR A 3 17.86 3.93 14.73
CA TYR A 3 16.82 3.33 13.86
C TYR A 3 15.65 2.74 14.66
N ILE A 4 15.97 1.99 15.73
CA ILE A 4 14.98 1.38 16.62
C ILE A 4 14.06 2.44 17.23
N ASP A 5 14.62 3.55 17.71
CA ASP A 5 13.87 4.64 18.34
C ASP A 5 12.97 5.37 17.33
N GLU A 6 13.42 5.56 16.08
CA GLU A 6 12.58 6.10 15.01
C GLU A 6 11.42 5.16 14.66
N LEU A 7 11.71 3.86 14.52
CA LEU A 7 10.72 2.83 14.19
C LEU A 7 9.68 2.69 15.32
N TYR A 8 10.12 2.42 16.55
CA TYR A 8 9.22 2.15 17.68
C TYR A 8 8.40 3.36 18.13
N ARG A 9 8.88 4.59 17.89
CA ARG A 9 8.08 5.80 18.17
C ARG A 9 6.78 5.84 17.37
N GLN A 10 6.75 5.21 16.19
CA GLN A 10 5.58 5.17 15.31
C GLN A 10 4.66 3.97 15.63
N LEU A 11 5.18 2.94 16.29
CA LEU A 11 4.47 1.67 16.56
C LEU A 11 3.62 1.70 17.84
N GLY A 12 2.86 2.79 18.07
CA GLY A 12 2.02 3.04 19.25
C GLY A 12 1.87 1.91 20.29
N ASN A 13 2.48 2.09 21.47
CA ASN A 13 2.51 1.14 22.59
C ASN A 13 3.11 -0.25 22.28
N ALA A 14 3.91 -0.39 21.21
CA ALA A 14 4.70 -1.60 20.98
C ALA A 14 5.62 -1.90 22.16
N THR A 15 5.82 -3.19 22.42
CA THR A 15 6.65 -3.69 23.52
C THR A 15 8.02 -4.11 23.02
N VAL A 16 8.97 -4.24 23.93
CA VAL A 16 10.27 -4.83 23.63
C VAL A 16 10.50 -5.94 24.64
N ASP A 17 10.84 -7.14 24.15
CA ASP A 17 11.18 -8.26 25.00
C ASP A 17 12.48 -7.96 25.77
N ILE A 18 12.50 -8.27 27.06
CA ILE A 18 13.66 -8.03 27.92
C ILE A 18 14.92 -8.75 27.44
N ARG A 19 14.78 -9.86 26.69
CA ARG A 19 15.89 -10.58 26.06
C ARG A 19 16.52 -9.77 24.94
N ALA A 20 15.75 -8.98 24.19
CA ALA A 20 16.26 -8.10 23.15
C ALA A 20 17.24 -7.07 23.70
N ALA A 21 17.03 -6.61 24.94
CA ALA A 21 17.95 -5.68 25.62
C ALA A 21 19.33 -6.28 25.94
N LYS A 22 19.50 -7.60 25.85
CA LYS A 22 20.76 -8.32 26.08
C LYS A 22 21.47 -8.72 24.78
N VAL A 23 20.84 -8.49 23.63
CA VAL A 23 21.38 -8.84 22.32
C VAL A 23 22.48 -7.85 21.94
N ASP A 24 23.59 -8.37 21.42
CA ASP A 24 24.57 -7.54 20.73
C ASP A 24 23.99 -7.11 19.37
N LEU A 25 23.56 -5.85 19.28
CA LEU A 25 22.95 -5.30 18.07
C LEU A 25 23.89 -5.36 16.86
N HIS A 26 25.21 -5.31 17.05
CA HIS A 26 26.16 -5.44 15.94
C HIS A 26 26.17 -6.83 15.31
N ALA A 27 25.73 -7.86 16.04
CA ALA A 27 25.64 -9.23 15.53
C ALA A 27 24.30 -9.53 14.83
N THR A 28 23.37 -8.57 14.80
CA THR A 28 22.06 -8.75 14.17
C THR A 28 22.12 -8.57 12.66
N HIS A 29 21.32 -9.35 11.92
CA HIS A 29 21.36 -9.34 10.46
C HIS A 29 20.72 -8.09 9.84
N TRP A 30 19.85 -7.39 10.58
CA TRP A 30 19.10 -6.24 10.07
C TRP A 30 19.82 -4.89 10.26
N VAL A 31 20.74 -4.77 11.22
CA VAL A 31 21.41 -3.49 11.54
C VAL A 31 22.21 -2.95 10.35
N GLY A 32 22.86 -3.81 9.57
CA GLY A 32 23.56 -3.38 8.35
C GLY A 32 22.64 -2.75 7.32
N SER A 33 21.45 -3.33 7.10
CA SER A 33 20.43 -2.77 6.21
C SER A 33 19.85 -1.46 6.77
N ALA A 34 19.60 -1.40 8.08
CA ALA A 34 19.12 -0.19 8.75
C ALA A 34 20.09 0.99 8.60
N PHE A 35 21.41 0.74 8.70
CA PHE A 35 22.41 1.77 8.45
C PHE A 35 22.43 2.24 7.00
N ARG A 36 22.20 1.35 6.03
CA ARG A 36 22.11 1.75 4.62
C ARG A 36 20.89 2.63 4.40
N GLU A 37 19.75 2.25 4.95
CA GLU A 37 18.50 3.03 4.87
C GLU A 37 18.64 4.43 5.48
N LEU A 38 19.35 4.56 6.61
CA LEU A 38 19.60 5.86 7.26
C LEU A 38 20.64 6.73 6.53
N ASN A 39 21.55 6.13 5.74
CA ASN A 39 22.63 6.85 5.06
C ASN A 39 22.33 7.14 3.58
N ASP A 40 21.29 6.55 3.00
CA ASP A 40 20.81 6.83 1.64
C ASP A 40 20.10 8.21 1.51
N ASP A 41 20.19 9.01 2.56
CA ASP A 41 19.63 10.36 2.67
C ASP A 41 20.45 11.44 1.93
N GLY A 42 21.55 11.12 1.21
CA GLY A 42 22.46 12.14 0.68
C GLY A 42 23.07 11.91 -0.69
N GLU A 43 22.33 12.21 -1.76
CA GLU A 43 22.82 12.97 -2.94
C GLU A 43 21.64 13.82 -3.47
N GLU A 44 21.56 15.10 -3.08
CA GLU A 44 20.68 16.08 -3.72
C GLU A 44 21.21 16.37 -5.13
N GLY A 45 20.64 15.71 -6.14
CA GLY A 45 20.84 16.09 -7.53
C GLY A 45 19.96 17.29 -7.89
N ASP A 46 20.58 18.42 -8.26
CA ASP A 46 19.96 19.64 -8.78
C ASP A 46 19.29 19.42 -10.16
N ASP A 47 18.20 18.66 -10.25
CA ASP A 47 17.44 18.53 -11.50
C ASP A 47 15.97 18.96 -11.37
N VAL A 48 15.65 20.06 -12.06
CA VAL A 48 14.34 20.70 -12.11
C VAL A 48 13.45 19.96 -13.11
N GLY A 49 13.03 18.74 -12.73
CA GLY A 49 11.97 17.95 -13.38
C GLY A 49 10.68 17.94 -12.55
N PRO A 50 9.55 17.41 -13.08
CA PRO A 50 8.32 17.24 -12.31
C PRO A 50 8.67 16.43 -11.07
N THR A 51 8.55 17.08 -9.93
CA THR A 51 9.26 16.67 -8.74
C THR A 51 8.55 15.44 -8.17
N VAL A 52 9.17 14.27 -8.36
CA VAL A 52 8.77 12.99 -7.74
C VAL A 52 9.11 13.11 -6.25
N TRP A 53 8.27 13.81 -5.49
CA TRP A 53 8.40 13.91 -4.05
C TRP A 53 7.86 12.64 -3.41
N GLY A 54 8.77 11.80 -2.95
CA GLY A 54 8.49 10.57 -2.25
C GLY A 54 9.63 9.60 -2.52
N LYS A 55 10.75 9.70 -1.80
CA LYS A 55 11.77 8.65 -1.82
C LYS A 55 11.08 7.34 -1.45
N GLU A 56 11.03 6.44 -2.41
CA GLU A 56 10.53 5.07 -2.28
C GLU A 56 11.13 4.44 -1.01
N ARG A 57 10.35 4.33 0.06
CA ARG A 57 10.74 3.38 1.11
C ARG A 57 10.47 2.00 0.51
N THR A 58 11.54 1.39 0.04
CA THR A 58 11.52 0.16 -0.77
C THR A 58 11.02 -1.04 0.01
N SER A 59 10.80 -2.16 -0.68
CA SER A 59 10.62 -3.49 -0.08
C SER A 59 11.69 -3.83 0.97
N ALA A 60 12.91 -3.29 0.82
CA ALA A 60 14.00 -3.45 1.77
C ALA A 60 13.69 -2.79 3.12
N ALA A 61 13.14 -1.57 3.14
CA ALA A 61 12.81 -0.86 4.38
C ALA A 61 11.75 -1.61 5.21
N LEU A 62 10.72 -2.13 4.53
CA LEU A 62 9.70 -2.97 5.17
C LEU A 62 10.32 -4.25 5.76
N ALA A 63 11.21 -4.90 5.01
CA ALA A 63 11.84 -6.13 5.43
C ALA A 63 12.83 -5.93 6.59
N THR A 64 13.62 -4.84 6.57
CA THR A 64 14.51 -4.43 7.66
C THR A 64 13.72 -4.09 8.91
N GLY A 65 12.64 -3.31 8.78
CA GLY A 65 11.75 -2.99 9.88
C GLY A 65 11.10 -4.24 10.48
N SER A 66 10.66 -5.18 9.64
CA SER A 66 10.07 -6.45 10.07
C SER A 66 11.08 -7.32 10.81
N ALA A 67 12.32 -7.40 10.32
CA ALA A 67 13.39 -8.15 10.99
C ALA A 67 13.78 -7.51 12.34
N CYS A 68 13.83 -6.18 12.39
CA CYS A 68 14.03 -5.43 13.63
C CYS A 68 12.91 -5.73 14.63
N ILE A 69 11.64 -5.59 14.23
CA ILE A 69 10.50 -5.88 15.11
C ILE A 69 10.51 -7.33 15.57
N ALA A 70 10.79 -8.29 14.69
CA ALA A 70 10.86 -9.70 15.06
C ALA A 70 11.88 -9.95 16.18
N MET A 71 13.08 -9.38 16.07
CA MET A 71 14.11 -9.46 17.11
C MET A 71 13.67 -8.74 18.38
N MET A 72 13.09 -7.54 18.27
CA MET A 72 12.74 -6.72 19.42
C MET A 72 11.55 -7.28 20.21
N GLU A 73 10.56 -7.89 19.55
CA GLU A 73 9.38 -8.50 20.19
C GLU A 73 9.66 -9.89 20.79
N THR A 74 10.71 -10.58 20.35
CA THR A 74 10.99 -11.96 20.79
C THR A 74 12.33 -12.11 21.50
N GLY A 75 13.23 -11.14 21.33
CA GLY A 75 14.63 -11.18 21.75
C GLY A 75 15.45 -12.35 21.20
N THR A 76 14.93 -13.08 20.22
CA THR A 76 15.54 -14.33 19.72
C THR A 76 15.49 -14.48 18.21
N PHE A 77 14.47 -13.93 17.55
CA PHE A 77 14.32 -14.07 16.10
C PHE A 77 15.18 -13.04 15.34
N ASN A 78 16.36 -13.49 14.92
CA ASN A 78 17.29 -12.71 14.10
C ASN A 78 17.13 -13.07 12.62
N PHE A 79 16.07 -12.59 11.95
CA PHE A 79 15.89 -12.86 10.53
C PHE A 79 16.82 -12.02 9.67
N GLN A 80 17.25 -12.59 8.53
CA GLN A 80 17.88 -11.79 7.50
C GLN A 80 16.79 -11.00 6.73
N PRO A 81 16.93 -9.68 6.51
CA PRO A 81 15.91 -8.90 5.79
C PRO A 81 15.56 -9.47 4.40
N SER A 82 16.49 -10.12 3.72
CA SER A 82 16.21 -10.78 2.42
C SER A 82 15.07 -11.79 2.49
N ASP A 83 14.94 -12.47 3.64
CA ASP A 83 13.96 -13.53 3.84
C ASP A 83 12.56 -12.95 4.10
N LEU A 84 12.47 -11.66 4.45
CA LEU A 84 11.21 -10.98 4.75
C LEU A 84 10.73 -10.09 3.59
N SER A 85 11.33 -10.20 2.40
CA SER A 85 11.03 -9.33 1.26
C SER A 85 9.58 -9.44 0.73
N SER A 86 8.94 -10.60 0.92
CA SER A 86 7.53 -10.84 0.57
C SER A 86 6.55 -10.65 1.73
N VAL A 87 7.04 -10.35 2.94
CA VAL A 87 6.20 -10.22 4.13
C VAL A 87 5.53 -8.85 4.14
N PHE A 88 4.20 -8.84 4.21
CA PHE A 88 3.42 -7.60 4.31
C PHE A 88 2.92 -7.33 5.73
N ALA A 89 2.88 -8.33 6.59
CA ALA A 89 2.53 -8.16 7.99
C ALA A 89 3.15 -9.24 8.86
N LEU A 90 3.33 -8.96 10.14
CA LEU A 90 3.75 -9.92 11.14
C LEU A 90 2.79 -9.88 12.33
N CYS A 91 2.50 -11.03 12.91
CA CYS A 91 1.71 -11.16 14.13
C CYS A 91 2.60 -11.73 15.23
N SER A 92 2.67 -11.02 16.36
CA SER A 92 3.34 -11.48 17.58
C SER A 92 2.46 -11.18 18.78
N ALA A 93 2.14 -12.20 19.58
CA ALA A 93 1.28 -12.10 20.75
C ALA A 93 -0.08 -11.40 20.45
N ASP A 94 -0.26 -10.15 20.89
CA ASP A 94 -1.47 -9.33 20.75
C ASP A 94 -1.29 -8.17 19.75
N SER A 95 -0.24 -8.23 18.94
CA SER A 95 0.20 -7.15 18.07
C SER A 95 0.36 -7.62 16.63
N LEU A 96 -0.33 -6.91 15.72
CA LEU A 96 -0.15 -7.02 14.29
C LEU A 96 0.67 -5.82 13.82
N TYR A 97 1.75 -6.07 13.09
CA TYR A 97 2.55 -5.03 12.47
C TYR A 97 2.42 -5.18 10.97
N ILE A 98 1.78 -4.21 10.34
CA ILE A 98 1.28 -4.29 8.96
C ILE A 98 1.98 -3.22 8.13
N ALA A 99 2.40 -3.56 6.92
CA ALA A 99 2.90 -2.58 5.96
C ALA A 99 1.85 -1.47 5.77
N SER A 100 2.25 -0.22 5.96
CA SER A 100 1.34 0.94 5.87
C SER A 100 0.57 0.97 4.55
N ALA A 101 1.20 0.56 3.45
CA ALA A 101 0.62 0.43 2.13
C ALA A 101 -0.69 -0.40 2.10
N VAL A 102 -0.80 -1.44 2.93
CA VAL A 102 -2.01 -2.27 3.02
C VAL A 102 -3.21 -1.53 3.60
N LEU A 103 -2.95 -0.48 4.40
CA LEU A 103 -3.95 0.30 5.11
C LEU A 103 -4.06 1.75 4.60
N SER A 104 -3.46 2.05 3.45
CA SER A 104 -3.33 3.42 2.95
C SER A 104 -4.04 3.63 1.61
N ASP A 105 -4.35 4.89 1.36
CA ASP A 105 -4.93 5.33 0.11
C ASP A 105 -3.83 5.60 -0.94
N PRO A 106 -3.79 4.89 -2.08
CA PRO A 106 -2.78 5.13 -3.11
C PRO A 106 -2.87 6.52 -3.75
N ALA A 107 -3.97 7.25 -3.57
CA ALA A 107 -4.12 8.62 -4.06
C ALA A 107 -3.46 9.68 -3.15
N GLN A 108 -3.05 9.32 -1.93
CA GLN A 108 -2.38 10.26 -1.03
C GLN A 108 -0.87 10.20 -1.26
N VAL A 109 -0.24 11.33 -1.61
CA VAL A 109 1.20 11.41 -1.93
C VAL A 109 2.10 11.03 -0.75
N ASN A 110 1.62 11.23 0.49
CA ASN A 110 2.34 10.81 1.70
C ASN A 110 2.05 9.36 2.12
N SER A 111 1.17 8.64 1.40
CA SER A 111 0.88 7.22 1.69
C SER A 111 2.06 6.29 1.41
N GLN A 112 3.04 6.75 0.65
CA GLN A 112 4.25 6.01 0.29
C GLN A 112 5.34 6.01 1.37
N GLN A 113 5.05 6.49 2.59
CA GLN A 113 5.92 6.17 3.70
C GLN A 113 5.77 4.68 3.98
N ALA A 114 6.64 3.83 3.39
CA ALA A 114 6.74 2.42 3.74
C ALA A 114 7.25 2.34 5.18
N GLY A 115 6.26 2.45 6.05
CA GLY A 115 6.35 2.30 7.47
C GLY A 115 5.56 1.07 7.84
N ILE A 116 5.68 0.73 9.10
CA ILE A 116 4.96 -0.38 9.69
C ILE A 116 3.97 0.24 10.66
N ILE A 117 2.71 -0.16 10.55
CA ILE A 117 1.63 0.27 11.44
C ILE A 117 1.36 -0.86 12.42
N ARG A 118 1.38 -0.56 13.72
CA ARG A 118 0.93 -1.50 14.75
C ARG A 118 -0.58 -1.39 14.95
N VAL A 119 -1.26 -2.53 14.92
CA VAL A 119 -2.66 -2.69 15.31
C VAL A 119 -2.75 -3.72 16.43
N THR A 120 -3.48 -3.39 17.49
CA THR A 120 -3.76 -4.36 18.56
C THR A 120 -4.73 -5.43 18.04
N GLY A 121 -4.31 -6.69 18.13
CA GLY A 121 -5.06 -7.85 17.64
C GLY A 121 -4.13 -9.04 17.40
N ASN A 122 -4.70 -10.23 17.28
CA ASN A 122 -3.95 -11.42 16.94
C ASN A 122 -4.72 -12.28 15.94
N ILE A 123 -4.03 -13.25 15.35
CA ILE A 123 -4.64 -14.25 14.46
C ILE A 123 -5.00 -15.56 15.19
N CYS A 124 -5.03 -15.54 16.52
CA CYS A 124 -5.30 -16.72 17.36
C CYS A 124 -4.42 -17.94 17.05
N ARG A 125 -3.16 -17.72 16.64
CA ARG A 125 -2.15 -18.78 16.44
C ARG A 125 -0.96 -18.54 17.37
N ALA A 126 -0.32 -19.63 17.78
CA ALA A 126 0.89 -19.59 18.59
C ALA A 126 2.11 -19.22 17.73
N GLY A 127 3.15 -18.68 18.36
CA GLY A 127 4.38 -18.29 17.66
C GLY A 127 4.29 -16.92 16.97
N MET A 128 5.21 -16.69 16.03
CA MET A 128 5.22 -15.50 15.17
C MET A 128 4.82 -15.86 13.75
N ALA A 129 3.72 -15.29 13.29
CA ALA A 129 3.26 -15.47 11.93
C ALA A 129 3.77 -14.35 11.04
N LEU A 130 4.41 -14.70 9.93
CA LEU A 130 4.87 -13.78 8.89
C LEU A 130 3.92 -13.91 7.70
N MET A 131 3.04 -12.93 7.52
CA MET A 131 2.01 -12.96 6.49
C MET A 131 2.60 -12.62 5.13
N VAL A 132 2.38 -13.51 4.17
CA VAL A 132 2.83 -13.38 2.78
C VAL A 132 1.64 -13.49 1.84
N PRO A 133 1.62 -12.75 0.71
CA PRO A 133 0.54 -12.85 -0.25
C PRO A 133 0.61 -14.21 -0.99
N PRO A 134 -0.51 -14.68 -1.58
CA PRO A 134 -0.47 -15.84 -2.47
C PRO A 134 0.38 -15.52 -3.72
N LYS A 135 1.06 -16.54 -4.27
CA LYS A 135 1.92 -16.37 -5.47
C LYS A 135 1.18 -15.88 -6.71
N SER A 136 -0.13 -16.12 -6.80
CA SER A 136 -0.94 -15.77 -7.96
C SER A 136 -2.32 -15.32 -7.50
N PRO A 137 -2.49 -14.02 -7.20
CA PRO A 137 -3.80 -13.46 -6.87
C PRO A 137 -4.78 -13.69 -8.03
N VAL A 138 -5.99 -14.14 -7.71
CA VAL A 138 -7.02 -14.46 -8.70
C VAL A 138 -7.96 -13.27 -8.84
N MET A 139 -8.38 -12.98 -10.07
CA MET A 139 -9.44 -12.01 -10.33
C MET A 139 -10.69 -12.73 -10.80
N ARG A 140 -11.84 -12.12 -10.56
CA ARG A 140 -13.10 -12.58 -11.11
C ARG A 140 -13.09 -12.44 -12.63
N ASP A 141 -13.40 -13.53 -13.31
CA ASP A 141 -13.70 -13.52 -14.73
C ASP A 141 -15.08 -12.89 -14.98
N TYR A 142 -15.13 -12.02 -15.99
CA TYR A 142 -16.36 -11.49 -16.54
C TYR A 142 -16.50 -12.02 -17.96
N GLU A 143 -17.69 -12.53 -18.30
CA GLU A 143 -17.96 -12.97 -19.66
C GLU A 143 -18.05 -11.76 -20.60
N VAL A 144 -17.73 -11.95 -21.87
CA VAL A 144 -17.78 -10.89 -22.90
C VAL A 144 -19.20 -10.32 -23.03
N ASP A 145 -20.24 -11.11 -22.75
CA ASP A 145 -21.62 -10.62 -22.77
C ASP A 145 -21.94 -9.69 -21.58
N ASP A 146 -21.26 -9.86 -20.43
CA ASP A 146 -21.37 -8.93 -19.31
C ASP A 146 -20.73 -7.58 -19.66
N CYS A 147 -19.68 -7.55 -20.51
CA CYS A 147 -18.98 -6.31 -20.80
C CYS A 147 -19.78 -5.31 -21.63
N TYR A 148 -20.63 -5.79 -22.55
CA TYR A 148 -21.50 -4.92 -23.35
C TYR A 148 -22.61 -4.25 -22.53
N LEU A 149 -22.87 -4.73 -21.31
CA LEU A 149 -23.84 -4.12 -20.40
C LEU A 149 -23.27 -2.90 -19.67
N TYR A 150 -21.94 -2.71 -19.67
CA TYR A 150 -21.32 -1.57 -18.99
C TYR A 150 -21.18 -0.40 -19.96
N GLN A 151 -22.05 0.59 -19.78
CA GLN A 151 -22.01 1.82 -20.56
C GLN A 151 -20.92 2.73 -20.02
N HIS A 152 -19.82 2.89 -20.77
CA HIS A 152 -18.78 3.86 -20.40
C HIS A 152 -19.31 5.28 -20.58
N HIS A 153 -19.48 5.96 -19.45
CA HIS A 153 -19.89 7.36 -19.43
C HIS A 153 -18.66 8.25 -19.53
N VAL A 154 -18.76 9.35 -20.28
CA VAL A 154 -17.70 10.36 -20.30
C VAL A 154 -17.61 10.99 -18.91
N PHE A 155 -16.40 11.09 -18.37
CA PHE A 155 -16.17 11.73 -17.09
C PHE A 155 -16.64 13.19 -17.14
N ASN A 156 -17.56 13.53 -16.24
CA ASN A 156 -18.24 14.82 -16.20
C ASN A 156 -17.53 15.83 -15.27
N GLY A 157 -16.37 15.48 -14.70
CA GLY A 157 -15.66 16.29 -13.71
C GLY A 157 -16.08 16.05 -12.26
N VAL A 158 -17.09 15.20 -12.01
CA VAL A 158 -17.60 14.92 -10.67
C VAL A 158 -17.02 13.60 -10.16
N PHE A 159 -16.38 13.66 -8.99
CA PHE A 159 -15.91 12.48 -8.28
C PHE A 159 -17.04 11.95 -7.39
N ASP A 160 -17.85 11.05 -7.95
CA ASP A 160 -18.89 10.33 -7.21
C ASP A 160 -18.31 9.17 -6.37
N ASP A 161 -19.10 8.63 -5.44
CA ASP A 161 -18.81 7.39 -4.71
C ASP A 161 -19.58 6.21 -5.33
N SER A 162 -19.15 5.77 -6.51
CA SER A 162 -19.77 4.63 -7.20
C SER A 162 -19.44 3.29 -6.51
N PHE A 163 -18.41 3.28 -5.66
CA PHE A 163 -17.83 2.11 -5.00
C PHE A 163 -18.20 2.00 -3.52
N GLY A 164 -19.26 2.68 -3.07
CA GLY A 164 -19.57 2.83 -1.64
C GLY A 164 -19.71 1.55 -0.82
N GLY A 165 -20.05 0.43 -1.48
CA GLY A 165 -20.16 -0.92 -0.91
C GLY A 165 -18.90 -1.78 -1.03
N THR A 166 -17.71 -1.17 -1.19
CA THR A 166 -16.44 -1.89 -1.26
C THR A 166 -15.93 -2.25 0.13
N SER A 167 -15.50 -3.49 0.31
CA SER A 167 -14.81 -3.95 1.52
C SER A 167 -13.57 -4.78 1.17
N LEU A 168 -12.59 -4.79 2.07
CA LEU A 168 -11.42 -5.65 2.02
C LEU A 168 -11.57 -6.70 3.12
N GLN A 169 -11.30 -7.96 2.78
CA GLN A 169 -11.35 -9.07 3.72
C GLN A 169 -10.01 -9.78 3.72
N LEU A 170 -9.48 -10.02 4.91
CA LEU A 170 -8.26 -10.79 5.12
C LEU A 170 -8.66 -12.24 5.42
N THR A 171 -8.10 -13.18 4.67
CA THR A 171 -8.35 -14.62 4.83
C THR A 171 -7.03 -15.37 4.93
N LEU A 172 -6.92 -16.27 5.90
CA LEU A 172 -5.78 -17.18 6.03
C LEU A 172 -6.06 -18.43 5.20
N THR A 173 -5.17 -18.82 4.28
CA THR A 173 -5.40 -20.00 3.43
C THR A 173 -5.15 -21.31 4.17
N GLY A 174 -4.38 -21.24 5.25
CA GLY A 174 -3.92 -22.40 6.02
C GLY A 174 -2.61 -22.97 5.52
N TRP A 175 -2.07 -22.50 4.39
CA TRP A 175 -0.70 -22.82 4.00
C TRP A 175 0.28 -22.13 4.93
N GLU A 176 1.20 -22.91 5.48
CA GLU A 176 2.25 -22.45 6.38
C GLU A 176 3.58 -23.10 6.04
N GLN A 177 4.66 -22.34 6.24
CA GLN A 177 6.02 -22.85 6.07
C GLN A 177 6.86 -22.43 7.28
N PRO A 178 7.35 -23.37 8.10
CA PRO A 178 8.17 -23.03 9.25
C PRO A 178 9.51 -22.44 8.81
N LEU A 179 9.96 -21.45 9.57
CA LEU A 179 11.29 -20.86 9.42
C LEU A 179 12.26 -21.54 10.37
N ASN A 180 13.41 -21.96 9.82
CA ASN A 180 14.50 -22.40 10.66
C ASN A 180 15.14 -21.16 11.32
N ILE A 181 14.95 -21.05 12.63
CA ILE A 181 15.40 -19.94 13.48
C ILE A 181 16.74 -20.24 14.18
N ASP A 182 17.48 -21.26 13.73
CA ASP A 182 18.82 -21.68 14.23
C ASP A 182 18.94 -21.69 15.77
N THR A 183 17.83 -21.95 16.45
CA THR A 183 17.72 -21.97 17.92
C THR A 183 17.43 -23.39 18.36
N SER A 184 18.44 -24.05 18.95
CA SER A 184 18.28 -25.39 19.51
C SER A 184 17.61 -25.32 20.89
N GLY A 185 16.49 -26.04 21.08
CA GLY A 185 15.89 -26.28 22.40
C GLY A 185 14.74 -25.34 22.81
N GLY A 186 14.24 -24.48 21.92
CA GLY A 186 12.99 -23.76 22.13
C GLY A 186 11.79 -24.69 21.91
N ILE A 187 11.04 -25.01 22.96
CA ILE A 187 9.93 -25.98 22.90
C ILE A 187 8.66 -25.37 22.30
N ASP A 188 8.47 -24.04 22.39
CA ASP A 188 7.16 -23.39 22.14
C ASP A 188 7.20 -22.11 21.27
N VAL A 189 8.32 -21.75 20.62
CA VAL A 189 8.40 -20.52 19.83
C VAL A 189 8.80 -20.83 18.39
N GLU A 190 7.78 -20.98 17.53
CA GLU A 190 7.95 -21.20 16.10
C GLU A 190 7.68 -19.89 15.35
N ALA A 191 8.54 -19.58 14.38
CA ALA A 191 8.24 -18.59 13.36
C ALA A 191 7.89 -19.31 12.07
N TYR A 192 6.91 -18.80 11.33
CA TYR A 192 6.48 -19.42 10.09
C TYR A 192 5.91 -18.38 9.14
N TYR A 193 6.07 -18.62 7.84
CA TYR A 193 5.27 -17.94 6.84
C TYR A 193 3.85 -18.44 6.89
N LEU A 194 2.90 -17.52 6.76
CA LEU A 194 1.48 -17.80 6.71
C LEU A 194 0.90 -17.13 5.47
N GLU A 195 0.46 -17.94 4.50
CA GLU A 195 -0.17 -17.38 3.31
C GLU A 195 -1.51 -16.74 3.69
N THR A 196 -1.62 -15.46 3.34
CA THR A 196 -2.72 -14.60 3.72
C THR A 196 -3.20 -13.84 2.50
N VAL A 197 -4.48 -13.97 2.20
CA VAL A 197 -5.13 -13.37 1.04
C VAL A 197 -5.89 -12.13 1.48
N ILE A 198 -5.69 -11.03 0.75
CA ILE A 198 -6.49 -9.82 0.89
C ILE A 198 -7.43 -9.77 -0.31
N SER A 199 -8.71 -10.05 -0.08
CA SER A 199 -9.72 -10.07 -1.13
C SER A 199 -10.56 -8.81 -1.09
N VAL A 200 -10.87 -8.24 -2.26
CA VAL A 200 -11.83 -7.15 -2.41
C VAL A 200 -13.22 -7.69 -2.74
N TYR A 201 -14.22 -7.15 -2.05
CA TYR A 201 -15.63 -7.39 -2.29
C TYR A 201 -16.31 -6.09 -2.70
N GLY A 202 -17.16 -6.15 -3.73
CA GLY A 202 -18.05 -5.07 -4.14
C GLY A 202 -19.50 -5.47 -3.91
N ARG A 203 -20.20 -4.82 -2.98
CA ARG A 203 -21.60 -5.13 -2.61
C ARG A 203 -21.78 -6.64 -2.34
N ASP A 204 -20.95 -7.17 -1.45
CA ASP A 204 -20.93 -8.57 -1.00
C ASP A 204 -20.53 -9.62 -2.07
N LYS A 205 -20.09 -9.18 -3.24
CA LYS A 205 -19.56 -10.08 -4.28
C LYS A 205 -18.04 -10.02 -4.28
N TRP A 206 -17.39 -11.18 -4.22
CA TRP A 206 -15.95 -11.28 -4.43
C TRP A 206 -15.59 -10.76 -5.84
N ILE A 207 -14.52 -9.99 -5.91
CA ILE A 207 -14.04 -9.33 -7.13
C ILE A 207 -12.63 -9.80 -7.50
N ALA A 208 -11.70 -9.77 -6.55
CA ALA A 208 -10.31 -10.15 -6.78
C ALA A 208 -9.57 -10.34 -5.47
N ASP A 209 -8.50 -11.11 -5.53
CA ASP A 209 -7.44 -11.13 -4.54
C ASP A 209 -6.37 -10.10 -4.93
N LEU A 210 -5.82 -9.40 -3.95
CA LEU A 210 -4.94 -8.26 -4.16
C LEU A 210 -3.51 -8.59 -3.73
N ASP A 211 -2.54 -8.34 -4.61
CA ASP A 211 -1.14 -8.18 -4.22
C ASP A 211 -0.82 -6.69 -4.06
N ILE A 212 -1.13 -6.18 -2.86
CA ILE A 212 -0.96 -4.75 -2.56
C ILE A 212 0.52 -4.38 -2.56
N LEU A 213 1.41 -5.26 -2.06
CA LEU A 213 2.83 -4.94 -2.01
C LEU A 213 3.41 -4.76 -3.41
N GLU A 214 3.11 -5.66 -4.33
CA GLU A 214 3.56 -5.53 -5.71
C GLU A 214 2.98 -4.29 -6.38
N SER A 215 1.72 -3.97 -6.08
CA SER A 215 1.05 -2.77 -6.59
C SER A 215 1.75 -1.48 -6.17
N TYR A 216 2.23 -1.39 -4.93
CA TYR A 216 2.99 -0.22 -4.45
C TYR A 216 4.43 -0.18 -4.96
N ARG A 217 5.00 -1.31 -5.37
CA ARG A 217 6.38 -1.41 -5.90
C ARG A 217 6.46 -1.20 -7.40
N SER A 218 5.33 -1.17 -8.09
CA SER A 218 5.29 -1.10 -9.54
C SER A 218 5.62 0.30 -10.05
N ASP A 219 6.60 0.40 -10.94
CA ASP A 219 6.92 1.64 -11.69
C ASP A 219 5.75 2.16 -12.54
N ARG A 220 4.70 1.35 -12.71
CA ARG A 220 3.45 1.74 -13.39
C ARG A 220 2.56 2.62 -12.51
N LEU A 221 2.77 2.63 -11.20
CA LEU A 221 2.05 3.49 -10.28
C LEU A 221 2.66 4.90 -10.31
N LEU A 222 2.07 5.77 -11.12
CA LEU A 222 2.48 7.18 -11.16
C LEU A 222 1.63 8.00 -10.18
N GLN A 223 2.27 8.47 -9.11
CA GLN A 223 1.68 9.45 -8.20
C GLN A 223 2.08 10.85 -8.63
N THR A 224 1.17 11.53 -9.32
CA THR A 224 1.38 12.91 -9.75
C THR A 224 0.51 13.83 -8.92
N PHE A 225 1.10 14.89 -8.35
CA PHE A 225 0.31 16.04 -7.95
C PHE A 225 -0.30 16.62 -9.22
N LEU A 226 -1.60 16.45 -9.40
CA LEU A 226 -2.38 17.50 -10.04
C LEU A 226 -2.34 18.67 -9.06
N ALA A 227 -1.21 19.38 -9.03
CA ALA A 227 -1.20 20.73 -8.53
C ALA A 227 -2.36 21.37 -9.27
N HIS A 228 -3.39 21.75 -8.52
CA HIS A 228 -4.29 22.76 -9.00
C HIS A 228 -3.32 23.87 -9.37
N GLN A 229 -3.01 24.04 -10.67
CA GLN A 229 -2.35 25.23 -11.13
C GLN A 229 -3.26 26.29 -10.57
N SER A 230 -2.80 26.93 -9.50
CA SER A 230 -3.39 28.15 -9.02
C SER A 230 -3.35 29.00 -10.27
N CYS A 231 -4.54 29.23 -10.83
CA CYS A 231 -4.69 30.17 -11.91
C CYS A 231 -3.83 31.36 -11.53
N ALA A 232 -2.93 31.79 -12.42
CA ALA A 232 -2.12 32.99 -12.22
C ALA A 232 -2.99 34.28 -12.24
N CYS A 233 -4.27 34.15 -11.91
CA CYS A 233 -5.18 35.22 -11.65
C CYS A 233 -5.17 35.51 -10.14
N ALA A 234 -4.95 36.77 -9.79
CA ALA A 234 -4.89 37.29 -8.42
C ALA A 234 -6.28 37.27 -7.75
N CYS A 235 -6.86 36.08 -7.60
CA CYS A 235 -8.21 35.87 -7.07
C CYS A 235 -8.16 35.20 -5.69
N SER A 236 -7.21 35.60 -4.84
CA SER A 236 -7.20 35.22 -3.44
C SER A 236 -8.00 36.24 -2.64
N SER A 237 -9.28 35.96 -2.40
CA SER A 237 -10.17 36.45 -1.31
C SER A 237 -11.58 36.88 -1.74
N SER A 238 -12.43 35.93 -2.14
CA SER A 238 -13.88 36.06 -1.93
C SER A 238 -14.58 34.70 -2.01
N PRO A 239 -15.55 34.38 -1.14
CA PRO A 239 -16.34 33.15 -1.20
C PRO A 239 -17.23 33.04 -2.46
N ALA A 240 -17.35 34.11 -3.25
CA ALA A 240 -18.19 34.16 -4.45
C ALA A 240 -17.51 33.61 -5.72
N VAL A 241 -16.25 33.17 -5.66
CA VAL A 241 -15.46 32.79 -6.85
C VAL A 241 -15.52 31.27 -7.14
N THR A 242 -16.12 30.45 -6.27
CA THR A 242 -16.30 29.01 -6.52
C THR A 242 -17.32 28.74 -7.63
N GLU A 243 -18.33 29.57 -7.82
CA GLU A 243 -19.29 29.42 -8.93
C GLU A 243 -18.77 29.99 -10.27
N ALA A 244 -17.84 30.95 -10.23
CA ALA A 244 -17.34 31.60 -11.44
C ALA A 244 -16.33 30.74 -12.22
N HIS A 245 -15.52 29.91 -11.53
CA HIS A 245 -14.60 28.98 -12.18
C HIS A 245 -15.31 27.78 -12.83
N ALA A 246 -16.50 27.40 -12.35
CA ALA A 246 -17.34 26.38 -12.99
C ALA A 246 -17.98 26.87 -14.31
N ARG A 247 -17.99 28.18 -14.58
CA ARG A 247 -18.66 28.80 -15.73
C ARG A 247 -17.71 29.51 -16.72
N ALA A 248 -16.40 29.43 -16.52
CA ALA A 248 -15.43 29.95 -17.47
C ALA A 248 -15.46 29.08 -18.75
N LYS A 249 -16.15 29.57 -19.80
CA LYS A 249 -16.02 28.99 -21.14
C LYS A 249 -14.56 29.16 -21.59
N PRO A 250 -13.91 28.11 -22.14
CA PRO A 250 -12.57 28.24 -22.67
C PRO A 250 -12.58 29.26 -23.81
N THR A 251 -11.68 30.24 -23.74
CA THR A 251 -11.43 31.18 -24.83
C THR A 251 -10.81 30.43 -26.01
N ASP A 252 -11.29 30.77 -27.21
CA ASP A 252 -10.83 30.18 -28.47
C ASP A 252 -9.34 30.45 -28.70
N GLY A 253 -8.51 29.41 -28.50
CA GLY A 253 -7.10 29.39 -28.89
C GLY A 253 -6.17 28.76 -27.85
N GLU A 254 -5.86 27.46 -28.05
CA GLU A 254 -4.79 26.66 -27.40
C GLU A 254 -4.97 26.36 -25.88
N VAL A 255 -5.03 25.14 -25.38
CA VAL A 255 -4.43 23.85 -25.78
C VAL A 255 -5.47 22.73 -25.62
N LYS A 256 -5.71 21.98 -26.70
CA LYS A 256 -6.53 20.76 -26.69
C LYS A 256 -5.71 19.65 -26.03
N MET A 257 -6.03 19.32 -24.78
CA MET A 257 -5.93 17.92 -24.35
C MET A 257 -7.35 17.43 -24.12
N PRO A 258 -8.13 17.07 -25.16
CA PRO A 258 -9.39 16.39 -24.95
C PRO A 258 -9.05 14.91 -24.80
N LEU A 259 -8.22 14.54 -23.83
CA LEU A 259 -8.20 13.15 -23.43
C LEU A 259 -9.60 12.89 -22.92
N ARG A 260 -10.40 12.21 -23.74
CA ARG A 260 -11.74 11.78 -23.36
C ARG A 260 -11.54 10.74 -22.28
N LEU A 261 -11.71 11.19 -21.04
CA LEU A 261 -11.66 10.31 -19.88
C LEU A 261 -13.05 9.69 -19.70
N ILE A 262 -13.08 8.40 -19.44
CA ILE A 262 -14.31 7.71 -19.04
C ILE A 262 -14.41 7.67 -17.51
N SER A 263 -15.63 7.75 -17.00
CA SER A 263 -15.94 7.54 -15.60
C SER A 263 -16.07 6.04 -15.36
N VAL A 264 -15.21 5.48 -14.53
CA VAL A 264 -15.21 4.07 -14.16
C VAL A 264 -15.91 3.92 -12.82
N GLY A 265 -17.12 3.36 -12.84
CA GLY A 265 -18.01 3.30 -11.67
C GLY A 265 -18.12 1.93 -11.01
N ASN A 266 -17.51 0.89 -11.58
CA ASN A 266 -17.57 -0.46 -11.05
C ASN A 266 -16.30 -1.28 -11.38
N PHE A 267 -16.07 -2.38 -10.66
CA PHE A 267 -14.88 -3.22 -10.84
C PHE A 267 -14.88 -4.03 -12.14
N ALA A 268 -16.05 -4.35 -12.71
CA ALA A 268 -16.11 -5.05 -13.99
C ALA A 268 -15.56 -4.17 -15.13
N GLU A 269 -15.81 -2.85 -15.09
CA GLU A 269 -15.22 -1.89 -16.02
C GLU A 269 -13.70 -1.77 -15.87
N ILE A 270 -13.14 -2.04 -14.69
CA ILE A 270 -11.68 -2.07 -14.46
C ILE A 270 -11.10 -3.39 -14.99
N ILE A 271 -11.77 -4.51 -14.69
CA ILE A 271 -11.31 -5.85 -15.04
C ILE A 271 -11.49 -6.12 -16.53
N VAL A 272 -12.47 -5.54 -17.20
CA VAL A 272 -12.59 -5.59 -18.66
C VAL A 272 -11.84 -4.39 -19.23
N ALA A 273 -10.68 -4.63 -19.84
CA ALA A 273 -9.81 -3.56 -20.32
C ALA A 273 -10.53 -2.72 -21.39
N HIS A 274 -10.44 -1.40 -21.25
CA HIS A 274 -10.94 -0.43 -22.20
C HIS A 274 -9.77 0.33 -22.84
N SER A 275 -9.92 0.75 -24.10
CA SER A 275 -8.85 1.44 -24.85
C SER A 275 -8.70 2.93 -24.48
N GLU A 276 -9.71 3.53 -23.84
CA GLU A 276 -9.70 4.94 -23.43
C GLU A 276 -9.16 5.06 -21.98
N PRO A 277 -8.43 6.11 -21.60
CA PRO A 277 -8.08 6.34 -20.20
C PRO A 277 -9.33 6.57 -19.32
N GLY A 278 -9.35 6.01 -18.11
CA GLY A 278 -10.48 6.08 -17.19
C GLY A 278 -10.15 6.73 -15.84
N ILE A 279 -11.15 7.36 -15.22
CA ILE A 279 -11.09 7.86 -13.83
C ILE A 279 -12.01 7.00 -12.98
N VAL A 280 -11.45 6.38 -11.94
CA VAL A 280 -12.20 5.62 -10.94
C VAL A 280 -12.94 6.59 -10.01
N THR A 281 -14.28 6.58 -10.07
CA THR A 281 -15.14 7.42 -9.22
C THR A 281 -15.39 6.74 -7.86
N ALA A 282 -14.36 6.75 -7.03
CA ALA A 282 -14.36 6.19 -5.68
C ALA A 282 -14.15 7.27 -4.62
N SER A 283 -14.89 8.37 -4.69
CA SER A 283 -14.72 9.52 -3.78
C SER A 283 -14.86 9.12 -2.31
N GLY A 284 -13.91 9.50 -1.47
CA GLY A 284 -13.91 9.15 -0.04
C GLY A 284 -13.72 7.67 0.30
N LYS A 285 -13.53 6.78 -0.68
CA LYS A 285 -13.34 5.33 -0.47
C LYS A 285 -11.92 4.88 -0.82
N TRP A 286 -11.02 4.93 0.15
CA TRP A 286 -9.63 4.52 -0.06
C TRP A 286 -9.49 3.04 -0.39
N GLN A 287 -10.32 2.17 0.19
CA GLN A 287 -10.30 0.72 -0.10
C GLN A 287 -10.59 0.44 -1.58
N ALA A 288 -11.53 1.18 -2.16
CA ALA A 288 -11.88 1.06 -3.56
C ALA A 288 -10.77 1.57 -4.47
N ARG A 289 -10.12 2.70 -4.11
CA ARG A 289 -8.94 3.19 -4.83
C ARG A 289 -7.77 2.21 -4.75
N LEU A 290 -7.49 1.66 -3.56
CA LEU A 290 -6.47 0.64 -3.35
C LEU A 290 -6.72 -0.60 -4.21
N ALA A 291 -7.93 -1.14 -4.17
CA ALA A 291 -8.30 -2.30 -4.97
C ALA A 291 -8.22 -2.00 -6.47
N ALA A 292 -8.73 -0.85 -6.92
CA ALA A 292 -8.65 -0.44 -8.32
C ALA A 292 -7.20 -0.32 -8.80
N THR A 293 -6.35 0.36 -8.03
CA THR A 293 -4.91 0.47 -8.32
C THR A 293 -4.27 -0.91 -8.45
N SER A 294 -4.55 -1.79 -7.49
CA SER A 294 -3.94 -3.12 -7.46
C SER A 294 -4.38 -3.99 -8.64
N ILE A 295 -5.67 -3.95 -8.99
CA ILE A 295 -6.23 -4.64 -10.15
C ILE A 295 -5.62 -4.09 -11.45
N CYS A 296 -5.56 -2.77 -11.62
CA CYS A 296 -4.98 -2.15 -12.82
C CYS A 296 -3.52 -2.57 -13.02
N ILE A 297 -2.71 -2.55 -11.97
CA ILE A 297 -1.28 -2.92 -12.05
C ILE A 297 -1.10 -4.39 -12.41
N ALA A 298 -1.89 -5.27 -11.80
CA ALA A 298 -1.83 -6.70 -12.10
C ALA A 298 -2.32 -7.04 -13.52
N LYS A 299 -3.27 -6.25 -14.07
CA LYS A 299 -3.76 -6.41 -15.45
C LYS A 299 -2.80 -5.91 -16.51
N GLY A 300 -2.00 -4.90 -16.18
CA GLY A 300 -0.90 -4.43 -16.99
C GLY A 300 -1.16 -3.11 -17.70
#